data_AF-A0AAC9JUI3-F1
#
_entry.id   AF-A0AAC9JUI3-F1
#
_cell.length_a   1.000
_cell.length_b   1.000
_cell.length_c   1.000
_cell.angle_alpha   90.00
_cell.angle_beta   90.00
_cell.angle_gamma   90.00
#
_symmetry.space_group_name_H-M   'P 1'
#
loop_
_entity.id
_entity.type
_entity.pdbx_description
1 polymer ?
#
loop_
_entity_poly.entity_id
_entity_poly.type
_entity_poly.pdbx_seq_one_letter_code
_entity_poly.pdbx_strand_id
1 'polypeptide(L)'
;MRLPGVRAILPAAAGVFAGVAVRFVPEEGNAEMFELVLVGHDRRRDLVIGRWDDGDIAAVWRSVAATSGLPLLLEREDGVIVCPRPQIGRLQLGQIRIRRRHGLLNGRRPRFLVRRKTGKPLVRPVRVHGRDMMARD
;
A
#
# COMPACT_ATOMS: atom_id res chain seq x y z
N MET A 1 17.29 11.44 20.63
CA MET A 1 16.27 12.28 21.29
C MET A 1 15.12 11.36 21.67
N ARG A 2 14.91 11.14 22.98
CA ARG A 2 13.96 10.15 23.53
C ARG A 2 12.66 10.93 23.82
N LEU A 3 11.61 10.71 23.03
CA LEU A 3 10.30 11.29 23.31
C LEU A 3 9.71 10.58 24.55
N PRO A 4 9.30 11.31 25.61
CA PRO A 4 8.67 10.72 26.77
C PRO A 4 7.26 10.22 26.39
N GLY A 5 6.94 8.98 26.74
CA GLY A 5 5.56 8.59 26.97
C GLY A 5 4.91 7.52 26.07
N VAL A 6 5.45 7.14 24.90
CA VAL A 6 4.80 6.09 24.09
C VAL A 6 5.82 5.11 23.52
N ARG A 7 6.06 4.01 24.25
CA ARG A 7 6.55 2.75 23.67
C ARG A 7 5.35 1.97 23.14
N ALA A 8 4.79 2.40 22.02
CA ALA A 8 3.86 1.57 21.26
C ALA A 8 4.68 0.51 20.49
N ILE A 9 5.07 -0.54 21.20
CA ILE A 9 5.52 -1.78 20.54
C ILE A 9 4.23 -2.41 20.01
N LEU A 10 3.87 -2.13 18.74
CA LEU A 10 2.78 -2.79 18.02
C LEU A 10 3.38 -3.70 16.93
N PRO A 11 3.90 -4.91 17.25
CA PRO A 11 4.46 -5.81 16.25
C PRO A 11 3.37 -6.51 15.42
N ALA A 12 2.09 -6.31 15.72
CA ALA A 12 0.99 -7.05 15.12
C ALA A 12 -0.24 -6.19 14.77
N ALA A 13 -0.08 -4.88 14.56
CA ALA A 13 -1.17 -4.02 14.05
C ALA A 13 -1.60 -4.41 12.62
N ALA A 14 -0.71 -5.12 11.94
CA ALA A 14 -0.74 -5.54 10.55
C ALA A 14 -1.87 -6.55 10.23
N GLY A 15 -3.13 -6.11 10.33
CA GLY A 15 -4.32 -6.92 10.01
C GLY A 15 -5.57 -6.49 10.77
N VAL A 16 -5.42 -5.72 11.85
CA VAL A 16 -6.53 -5.17 12.64
C VAL A 16 -6.86 -3.75 12.18
N PHE A 17 -5.84 -2.98 11.86
CA PHE A 17 -5.96 -1.57 11.50
C PHE A 17 -5.64 -1.33 10.03
N ALA A 18 -6.44 -0.45 9.41
CA ALA A 18 -6.29 0.02 8.05
C ALA A 18 -5.20 1.10 7.93
N GLY A 19 -4.95 1.90 8.96
CA GLY A 19 -3.91 2.95 8.94
C GLY A 19 -3.79 3.77 10.21
N VAL A 20 -2.94 4.78 10.19
CA VAL A 20 -2.76 5.77 11.27
C VAL A 20 -3.26 7.12 10.77
N ALA A 21 -4.37 7.59 11.33
CA ALA A 21 -4.96 8.87 11.00
C ALA A 21 -4.57 9.97 12.00
N VAL A 22 -4.47 11.18 11.49
CA VAL A 22 -4.53 12.41 12.29
C VAL A 22 -5.86 13.10 11.98
N ARG A 23 -6.55 13.58 13.01
CA ARG A 23 -7.72 14.45 12.89
C ARG A 23 -7.59 15.68 13.77
N PHE A 24 -8.16 16.78 13.30
CA PHE A 24 -8.28 17.99 14.09
C PHE A 24 -9.38 17.82 15.14
N VAL A 25 -9.12 18.30 16.36
CA VAL A 25 -10.12 18.35 17.43
C VAL A 25 -10.25 19.80 17.88
N PRO A 26 -11.42 20.43 17.70
CA PRO A 26 -11.65 21.76 18.22
C PRO A 26 -11.63 21.70 19.75
N GLU A 27 -10.73 22.47 20.35
CA GLU A 27 -10.61 22.62 21.81
C GLU A 27 -10.96 24.07 22.17
N GLU A 28 -11.61 24.29 23.32
CA GLU A 28 -11.91 25.64 23.82
C GLU A 28 -10.61 26.31 24.29
N GLY A 29 -9.85 26.84 23.33
CA GLY A 29 -8.55 27.46 23.56
C GLY A 29 -7.91 27.93 22.25
N ASN A 30 -6.84 28.71 22.35
CA ASN A 30 -6.12 29.25 21.19
C ASN A 30 -5.07 28.27 20.62
N ALA A 31 -5.06 27.02 21.08
CA ALA A 31 -4.08 26.02 20.68
C ALA A 31 -4.76 24.94 19.82
N GLU A 32 -4.22 24.73 18.62
CA GLU A 32 -4.69 23.68 17.71
C GLU A 32 -4.33 22.30 18.27
N MET A 33 -5.33 21.45 18.48
CA MET A 33 -5.16 20.10 19.04
C MET A 33 -5.50 19.03 18.01
N PHE A 34 -4.70 17.97 18.00
CA PHE A 34 -4.85 16.86 17.06
C PHE A 34 -4.90 15.53 17.79
N GLU A 35 -5.80 14.66 17.34
CA GLU A 35 -5.83 13.27 17.77
C GLU A 35 -5.09 12.37 16.78
N LEU A 36 -4.25 11.48 17.32
CA LEU A 36 -3.70 10.37 16.55
C LEU A 36 -4.55 9.12 16.79
N VAL A 37 -5.03 8.52 15.70
CA VAL A 37 -5.98 7.41 15.74
C VAL A 37 -5.45 6.24 14.91
N LEU A 38 -5.48 5.03 15.45
CA LEU A 38 -5.37 3.82 14.64
C LEU A 38 -6.74 3.52 14.05
N VAL A 39 -6.86 3.64 12.74
CA VAL A 39 -8.12 3.45 12.02
C VAL A 39 -8.33 1.96 11.78
N GLY A 40 -9.46 1.43 12.23
CA GLY A 40 -9.87 0.05 11.95
C GLY A 40 -10.36 -0.14 10.52
N HIS A 41 -10.56 -1.40 10.10
CA HIS A 41 -11.36 -1.67 8.90
C HIS A 41 -12.85 -1.28 9.05
N ASP A 42 -13.31 -1.16 10.29
CA ASP A 42 -14.60 -0.61 10.70
C ASP A 42 -14.33 0.48 11.74
N ARG A 43 -15.02 1.62 11.64
CA ARG A 43 -14.85 2.79 12.53
C ARG A 43 -15.08 2.47 14.00
N ARG A 44 -15.87 1.44 14.30
CA ARG A 44 -16.07 0.94 15.68
C ARG A 44 -14.79 0.43 16.34
N ARG A 45 -13.75 0.16 15.55
CA ARG A 45 -12.45 -0.35 16.02
C ARG A 45 -11.38 0.73 16.01
N ASP A 46 -11.76 1.99 15.79
CA ASP A 46 -10.81 3.09 15.85
C ASP A 46 -10.29 3.23 17.29
N LEU A 47 -8.97 3.36 17.43
CA LEU A 47 -8.32 3.51 18.72
C LEU A 47 -7.56 4.85 18.77
N VAL A 48 -8.01 5.73 19.66
CA VAL A 48 -7.30 6.99 19.92
C VAL A 48 -6.04 6.70 20.74
N ILE A 49 -4.88 7.01 20.19
CA ILE A 49 -3.58 6.83 20.86
C ILE A 49 -3.32 7.97 21.84
N GLY A 50 -3.74 9.18 21.48
CA GLY A 50 -3.54 10.37 22.31
C GLY A 50 -3.85 11.67 21.56
N ARG A 51 -3.45 12.77 22.19
CA ARG A 51 -3.62 14.14 21.71
C ARG A 51 -2.29 14.88 21.73
N TRP A 52 -2.03 15.67 20.70
CA TRP A 52 -0.81 16.48 20.53
C TRP A 52 -1.14 17.82 19.89
N ASP A 53 -0.34 18.84 20.20
CA ASP A 53 -0.35 20.10 19.46
C ASP A 53 0.23 19.94 18.04
N ASP A 54 0.11 20.99 17.23
CA ASP A 54 0.64 21.04 15.85
C ASP A 54 2.17 20.81 15.78
N GLY A 55 2.90 21.28 16.78
CA GLY A 55 4.36 21.22 16.82
C GLY A 55 4.89 19.78 16.85
N ASP A 56 4.23 18.91 17.60
CA ASP A 56 4.67 17.54 17.82
C ASP A 56 3.94 16.49 16.96
N ILE A 57 2.66 16.72 16.61
CA ILE A 57 1.80 15.71 15.98
C ILE A 57 2.40 15.13 14.70
N ALA A 58 2.99 15.97 13.84
CA ALA A 58 3.53 15.55 12.57
C ALA A 58 4.71 14.57 12.74
N ALA A 59 5.53 14.75 13.77
CA ALA A 59 6.67 13.89 14.07
C ALA A 59 6.21 12.56 14.66
N VAL A 60 5.29 12.60 15.62
CA VAL A 60 4.73 11.40 16.27
C VAL A 60 3.97 10.55 15.26
N TRP A 61 3.13 11.16 14.44
CA TRP A 61 2.36 10.48 13.39
C TRP A 61 3.26 9.69 12.42
N ARG A 62 4.32 10.32 11.91
CA ARG A 62 5.30 9.66 11.02
C ARG A 62 6.04 8.53 11.74
N SER A 63 6.43 8.74 13.00
CA SER A 63 7.14 7.73 13.79
C SER A 63 6.28 6.49 14.04
N VAL A 64 4.99 6.69 14.38
CA VAL A 64 4.04 5.59 14.62
C VAL A 64 3.76 4.84 13.33
N ALA A 65 3.52 5.51 12.21
CA ALA A 65 3.33 4.86 10.91
C ALA A 65 4.56 4.06 10.48
N ALA A 66 5.78 4.63 10.62
CA ALA A 66 7.01 3.93 10.27
C ALA A 66 7.25 2.69 11.14
N THR A 67 6.98 2.77 12.45
CA THR A 67 7.20 1.65 13.38
C THR A 67 6.16 0.54 13.22
N SER A 68 4.90 0.91 12.95
CA SER A 68 3.79 -0.05 12.76
C SER A 68 3.71 -0.62 11.34
N GLY A 69 4.35 0.04 10.37
CA GLY A 69 4.21 -0.27 8.95
C GLY A 69 2.82 0.05 8.38
N LEU A 70 1.98 0.78 9.13
CA LEU A 70 0.65 1.19 8.69
C LEU A 70 0.73 2.45 7.81
N PRO A 71 -0.19 2.59 6.85
CA PRO A 71 -0.24 3.80 6.02
C PRO A 71 -0.61 5.05 6.82
N LEU A 72 -0.08 6.20 6.37
CA LEU A 72 -0.45 7.52 6.87
C LEU A 72 -1.81 7.93 6.28
N LEU A 73 -2.74 8.35 7.13
CA LEU A 73 -4.08 8.79 6.79
C LEU A 73 -4.37 10.14 7.44
N LEU A 74 -5.27 10.93 6.86
CA LEU A 74 -5.75 12.18 7.43
C LEU A 74 -7.27 12.14 7.42
N GLU A 75 -7.89 12.38 8.55
CA GLU A 75 -9.34 12.52 8.67
C GLU A 75 -9.66 14.01 8.69
N ARG A 76 -10.45 14.43 7.69
CA ARG A 76 -10.94 15.80 7.56
C ARG A 76 -12.12 16.05 8.50
N GLU A 77 -12.49 17.32 8.67
CA GLU A 77 -13.62 17.74 9.52
C GLU A 77 -14.96 17.11 9.11
N ASP A 78 -15.12 16.78 7.83
CA ASP A 78 -16.26 16.05 7.27
C ASP A 78 -16.26 14.55 7.63
N GLY A 79 -15.26 14.09 8.39
CA GLY A 79 -15.03 12.69 8.73
C GLY A 79 -14.47 11.87 7.58
N VAL A 80 -14.13 12.48 6.43
CA VAL A 80 -13.58 11.72 5.30
C VAL A 80 -12.10 11.43 5.54
N ILE A 81 -11.76 10.15 5.44
CA ILE A 81 -10.37 9.69 5.51
C ILE A 81 -9.73 9.77 4.13
N VAL A 82 -8.66 10.52 4.04
CA VAL A 82 -7.85 10.65 2.82
C VAL A 82 -6.43 10.17 3.07
N CYS A 83 -5.79 9.67 2.02
CA CYS A 83 -4.35 9.48 2.06
C CYS A 83 -3.65 10.73 1.54
N PRO A 84 -2.80 11.39 2.36
CA PRO A 84 -2.10 12.61 1.95
C PRO A 84 -1.01 12.36 0.91
N ARG A 85 -0.64 11.09 0.66
CA ARG A 85 0.39 10.71 -0.33
C ARG A 85 -0.10 9.54 -1.17
N PRO A 86 0.36 9.39 -2.43
CA PRO A 86 0.03 8.20 -3.20
C PRO A 86 0.62 6.97 -2.50
N GLN A 87 -0.20 5.94 -2.30
CA GLN A 87 0.22 4.69 -1.66
C GLN A 87 -0.56 3.49 -2.21
N ILE A 88 0.05 2.31 -2.13
CA ILE A 88 -0.61 1.02 -2.40
C ILE A 88 -0.52 0.19 -1.13
N GLY A 89 -1.63 0.07 -0.41
CA GLY A 89 -1.64 -0.55 0.92
C GLY A 89 -0.64 0.15 1.84
N ARG A 90 0.39 -0.58 2.28
CA ARG A 90 1.46 -0.09 3.17
C ARG A 90 2.66 0.53 2.43
N LEU A 91 2.68 0.44 1.10
CA LEU A 91 3.78 0.96 0.29
C LEU A 91 3.51 2.42 -0.06
N GLN A 92 4.24 3.34 0.57
CA GLN A 92 4.25 4.73 0.15
C GLN A 92 4.95 4.83 -1.23
N LEU A 93 4.26 5.41 -2.19
CA LEU A 93 4.79 5.60 -3.53
C LEU A 93 5.63 6.88 -3.57
N GLY A 94 6.86 6.77 -4.06
CA GLY A 94 7.66 7.92 -4.45
C GLY A 94 7.23 8.49 -5.81
N GLN A 95 8.03 9.39 -6.38
CA GLN A 95 7.83 9.82 -7.77
C GLN A 95 7.90 8.59 -8.70
N ILE A 96 6.76 8.25 -9.30
CA ILE A 96 6.68 7.13 -10.25
C ILE A 96 7.22 7.63 -11.59
N ARG A 97 8.36 7.07 -12.01
CA ARG A 97 8.86 7.26 -13.37
C ARG A 97 8.49 6.03 -14.19
N ILE A 98 7.73 6.22 -15.27
CA ILE A 98 7.44 5.16 -16.22
C ILE A 98 8.79 4.62 -16.75
N ARG A 99 9.14 3.38 -16.39
CA ARG A 99 10.41 2.75 -16.79
C ARG A 99 10.49 2.50 -18.30
N ARG A 100 9.36 2.33 -18.99
CA ARG A 100 9.30 2.13 -20.44
C ARG A 100 8.61 3.32 -21.12
N ARG A 101 9.40 4.20 -21.72
CA ARG A 101 9.01 5.41 -22.46
C ARG A 101 7.95 5.22 -23.56
N HIS A 102 7.59 3.98 -23.90
CA HIS A 102 6.78 3.64 -25.06
C HIS A 102 5.67 2.64 -24.74
N GLY A 103 4.80 2.94 -23.77
CA GLY A 103 3.50 2.27 -23.66
C GLY A 103 2.70 2.32 -24.97
N LEU A 104 2.95 3.34 -25.81
CA LEU A 104 2.42 3.50 -27.17
C LEU A 104 2.87 2.39 -28.17
N LEU A 105 3.91 1.62 -27.84
CA LEU A 105 4.34 0.46 -28.62
C LEU A 105 3.79 -0.87 -28.07
N ASN A 106 3.00 -0.86 -26.99
CA ASN A 106 2.27 -2.03 -26.51
C ASN A 106 1.20 -2.38 -27.54
N GLY A 107 1.50 -3.34 -28.41
CA GLY A 107 0.66 -3.72 -29.55
C GLY A 107 1.43 -3.80 -30.86
N ARG A 108 2.61 -3.16 -30.95
CA ARG A 108 3.53 -3.40 -32.06
C ARG A 108 4.35 -4.65 -31.81
N ARG A 109 4.53 -5.43 -32.87
CA ARG A 109 5.34 -6.64 -32.83
C ARG A 109 6.81 -6.27 -32.57
N PRO A 110 7.45 -6.81 -31.52
CA PRO A 110 8.87 -6.60 -31.27
C PRO A 110 9.69 -6.95 -32.51
N ARG A 111 10.65 -6.10 -32.87
CA ARG A 111 11.47 -6.20 -34.09
C ARG A 111 12.13 -7.57 -34.29
N PHE A 112 12.47 -8.29 -33.23
CA PHE A 112 13.02 -9.65 -33.32
C PHE A 112 11.98 -10.70 -33.78
N LEU A 113 10.69 -10.46 -33.54
CA LEU A 113 9.59 -11.32 -34.02
C LEU A 113 9.11 -10.94 -35.43
N VAL A 114 9.42 -9.73 -35.92
CA VAL A 114 8.93 -9.25 -37.23
C VAL A 114 9.35 -10.18 -38.37
N ARG A 115 10.54 -10.80 -38.29
CA ARG A 115 11.05 -11.72 -39.33
C ARG A 115 10.61 -13.17 -39.19
N ARG A 116 10.02 -13.58 -38.06
CA ARG A 116 9.54 -14.96 -37.86
C ARG A 116 8.02 -15.00 -38.02
N LYS A 117 7.47 -15.87 -38.86
CA LYS A 117 6.02 -16.10 -38.94
C LYS A 117 5.56 -16.70 -37.60
N THR A 118 4.52 -16.15 -36.96
CA THR A 118 3.91 -16.84 -35.81
C THR A 118 3.36 -18.17 -36.33
N GLY A 119 3.80 -19.29 -35.75
CA GLY A 119 3.17 -20.58 -36.04
C GLY A 119 1.69 -20.51 -35.71
N LYS A 120 0.82 -21.00 -36.59
CA LYS A 120 -0.59 -21.20 -36.25
C LYS A 120 -0.65 -22.53 -35.49
N PRO A 121 -1.15 -22.57 -34.24
CA PRO A 121 -1.43 -23.85 -33.61
C PRO A 121 -2.45 -24.61 -34.47
N LEU A 122 -2.23 -25.91 -34.65
CA LEU A 122 -3.20 -26.78 -35.31
C LEU A 122 -4.49 -26.79 -34.49
N VAL A 123 -5.65 -26.76 -35.16
CA VAL A 123 -6.98 -26.76 -34.52
C VAL A 123 -7.17 -27.95 -33.57
N ARG A 124 -6.46 -29.06 -33.83
CA ARG A 124 -6.27 -30.14 -32.88
C ARG A 124 -4.77 -30.39 -32.70
N PRO A 125 -4.24 -30.35 -31.46
CA PRO A 125 -2.88 -30.82 -31.22
C PRO A 125 -2.79 -32.30 -31.58
N VAL A 126 -1.83 -32.66 -32.42
CA VAL A 126 -1.50 -34.06 -32.72
C VAL A 126 -1.00 -34.69 -31.43
N ARG A 127 -1.77 -35.62 -30.87
CA ARG A 127 -1.39 -36.37 -29.67
C ARG A 127 -0.48 -37.51 -30.10
N VAL A 128 0.83 -37.32 -30.01
CA VAL A 128 1.79 -38.40 -30.26
C VAL A 128 1.80 -39.30 -29.02
N HIS A 129 1.26 -40.52 -29.13
CA HIS A 129 1.50 -41.55 -28.13
C HIS A 129 2.91 -42.08 -28.33
N GLY A 130 3.79 -41.89 -27.34
CA GLY A 130 5.05 -42.59 -27.29
C GLY A 130 4.76 -44.09 -27.14
N ARG A 131 5.37 -44.91 -27.99
CA ARG A 131 5.51 -46.33 -27.67
C ARG A 131 6.57 -46.42 -26.59
N ASP A 132 6.21 -46.98 -25.44
CA ASP A 132 7.17 -47.23 -24.37
C ASP A 132 8.30 -48.12 -24.91
N MET A 133 9.52 -47.58 -24.94
CA MET A 133 10.73 -48.29 -25.36
C MET A 133 11.14 -49.42 -24.40
N MET A 134 10.42 -49.58 -23.28
CA MET A 134 10.78 -50.51 -22.19
C MET A 134 9.87 -51.73 -22.07
N ALA A 135 8.91 -51.93 -22.99
CA ALA A 135 8.19 -53.19 -23.08
C ALA A 135 9.08 -54.23 -23.78
N ARG A 136 9.68 -55.13 -23.00
CA ARG A 136 10.48 -56.27 -23.47
C ARG A 136 9.64 -57.53 -23.33
N ASP A 137 9.60 -58.32 -24.41
CA ASP A 137 9.07 -59.69 -24.47
C ASP A 137 9.71 -60.62 -23.43
#